data_AF-A0A3C0BN31-F1
#
_entry.id   AF-A0A3C0BN31-F1
#
_cell.length_a   1.000
_cell.length_b   1.000
_cell.length_c   1.000
_cell.angle_alpha   90.00
_cell.angle_beta   90.00
_cell.angle_gamma   90.00
#
_symmetry.space_group_name_H-M   'P 1'
#
loop_
_entity.id
_entity.type
_entity.pdbx_description
1 polymer ?
#
loop_
_entity_poly.entity_id
_entity_poly.type
_entity_poly.pdbx_seq_one_letter_code
_entity_poly.pdbx_strand_id
1 'polypeptide(L)'
;MFNREDYVSDTEWRRFKEFSKDFETPNIVINLRTVKNNFTKLRDSFPYACIYYAMKANPGEPVLKMLIEMGSNFDIASRYELDQILGLGVSPDRLSY
;
A
#
# COMPACT_ATOMS: atom_id res chain seq x y z
N MET A 1 9.79 2.07 -24.82
CA MET A 1 8.57 1.26 -25.00
C MET A 1 8.31 0.58 -23.67
N PHE A 2 7.10 0.68 -23.10
CA PHE A 2 6.77 0.04 -21.83
C PHE A 2 6.65 -1.47 -22.03
N ASN A 3 7.44 -2.27 -21.30
CA ASN A 3 7.26 -3.71 -21.24
C ASN A 3 6.62 -4.09 -19.89
N ARG A 4 5.43 -4.68 -19.93
CA ARG A 4 4.68 -5.11 -18.74
C ARG A 4 5.48 -6.14 -17.91
N GLU A 5 6.24 -6.99 -18.59
CA GLU A 5 6.98 -8.11 -17.97
C GLU A 5 8.02 -7.64 -16.95
N ASP A 6 8.51 -6.41 -17.08
CA ASP A 6 9.44 -5.80 -16.13
C ASP A 6 8.80 -5.53 -14.76
N TYR A 7 7.46 -5.49 -14.68
CA TYR A 7 6.71 -5.10 -13.48
C TYR A 7 5.71 -6.15 -13.01
N VAL A 8 5.17 -6.96 -13.91
CA VAL A 8 4.11 -7.94 -13.62
C VAL A 8 4.37 -9.22 -14.42
N SER A 9 4.51 -10.34 -13.72
CA SER A 9 4.67 -11.65 -14.36
C SER A 9 3.42 -12.07 -15.16
N ASP A 10 3.56 -12.97 -16.14
CA ASP A 10 2.42 -13.54 -16.88
C ASP A 10 1.38 -14.20 -15.98
N THR A 11 1.84 -14.83 -14.91
CA THR A 11 0.98 -15.49 -13.93
C THR A 11 0.17 -14.46 -13.13
N GLU A 12 0.79 -13.38 -12.67
CA GLU A 12 0.08 -12.30 -11.98
C GLU A 12 -0.88 -11.56 -12.90
N TRP A 13 -0.48 -11.30 -14.15
CA TRP A 13 -1.34 -10.67 -15.13
C TRP A 13 -2.60 -11.48 -15.43
N ARG A 14 -2.47 -12.80 -15.60
CA ARG A 14 -3.63 -13.69 -15.73
C ARG A 14 -4.53 -13.64 -14.50
N ARG A 15 -3.95 -13.64 -13.30
CA ARG A 15 -4.74 -13.51 -12.06
C ARG A 15 -5.49 -12.19 -11.97
N PHE A 16 -4.89 -11.06 -12.38
CA PHE A 16 -5.59 -9.78 -12.41
C PHE A 16 -6.77 -9.81 -13.37
N LYS A 17 -6.57 -10.29 -14.60
CA LYS A 17 -7.66 -10.38 -15.59
C LYS A 17 -8.81 -11.28 -15.12
N GLU A 18 -8.49 -12.45 -14.56
CA GLU A 18 -9.51 -13.35 -14.02
C GLU A 18 -10.24 -12.77 -12.82
N PHE A 19 -9.53 -12.08 -11.93
CA PHE A 19 -10.15 -11.40 -10.80
C PHE A 19 -11.05 -10.26 -11.27
N SER A 20 -10.61 -9.45 -12.24
CA SER A 20 -11.31 -8.25 -12.67
C SER A 20 -12.46 -8.49 -13.66
N LYS A 21 -12.65 -9.73 -14.16
CA LYS A 21 -13.52 -10.01 -15.31
C LYS A 21 -14.99 -9.66 -15.10
N ASP A 22 -15.46 -9.78 -13.85
CA ASP A 22 -16.85 -9.55 -13.46
C ASP A 22 -17.07 -8.11 -12.93
N PHE A 23 -16.04 -7.28 -12.91
CA PHE A 23 -16.12 -5.89 -12.47
C PHE A 23 -16.38 -4.97 -13.66
N GLU A 24 -17.28 -4.01 -13.49
CA GLU A 24 -17.50 -2.96 -14.47
C GLU A 24 -16.21 -2.18 -14.76
N THR A 25 -16.08 -1.67 -15.98
CA THR A 25 -14.92 -0.87 -16.39
C THR A 25 -15.30 0.61 -16.48
N PRO A 26 -14.38 1.53 -16.12
CA PRO A 26 -13.03 1.28 -15.62
C PRO A 26 -13.02 0.83 -14.15
N ASN A 27 -12.11 -0.09 -13.80
CA ASN A 27 -11.82 -0.46 -12.42
C ASN A 27 -10.31 -0.43 -12.14
N ILE A 28 -9.96 -0.35 -10.85
CA ILE A 28 -8.58 -0.36 -10.37
C ILE A 28 -8.42 -1.57 -9.45
N VAL A 29 -7.48 -2.44 -9.79
CA VAL A 29 -7.10 -3.60 -8.97
C VAL A 29 -5.76 -3.33 -8.31
N ILE A 30 -5.71 -3.44 -6.99
CA ILE A 30 -4.48 -3.24 -6.20
C ILE A 30 -3.96 -4.58 -5.69
N ASN A 31 -2.73 -4.93 -6.05
CA ASN A 31 -2.07 -6.12 -5.53
C ASN A 31 -1.38 -5.84 -4.19
N LEU A 32 -2.05 -6.16 -3.08
CA LEU A 32 -1.48 -6.01 -1.75
C LEU A 32 -0.17 -6.80 -1.55
N ARG A 33 0.03 -7.91 -2.29
CA ARG A 33 1.28 -8.69 -2.21
C ARG A 33 2.47 -7.88 -2.69
N THR A 34 2.30 -7.10 -3.77
CA THR A 34 3.36 -6.23 -4.28
C THR A 34 3.72 -5.16 -3.25
N VAL A 35 2.72 -4.52 -2.64
CA VAL A 35 2.94 -3.52 -1.59
C VAL A 35 3.66 -4.12 -0.38
N LYS A 36 3.20 -5.29 0.10
CA LYS A 36 3.81 -6.04 1.20
C LYS A 36 5.27 -6.41 0.93
N ASN A 37 5.56 -6.91 -0.28
CA ASN A 37 6.91 -7.29 -0.68
C ASN A 37 7.83 -6.07 -0.73
N ASN A 38 7.35 -4.94 -1.27
CA ASN A 38 8.12 -3.70 -1.32
C ASN A 38 8.39 -3.14 0.08
N PHE A 39 7.39 -3.13 0.98
CA PHE A 39 7.58 -2.71 2.36
C PHE A 39 8.61 -3.60 3.08
N THR A 40 8.48 -4.92 2.95
CA THR A 40 9.40 -5.89 3.55
C THR A 40 10.83 -5.65 3.03
N LYS A 41 11.00 -5.53 1.71
CA LYS A 41 12.29 -5.25 1.09
C LYS A 41 12.90 -3.95 1.61
N LEU A 42 12.11 -2.88 1.73
CA LEU A 42 12.59 -1.59 2.23
C LEU A 42 13.04 -1.70 3.70
N ARG A 43 12.21 -2.32 4.55
CA ARG A 43 12.51 -2.53 5.97
C ARG A 43 13.77 -3.35 6.16
N ASP A 44 13.89 -4.45 5.43
CA ASP A 44 15.03 -5.37 5.56
C ASP A 44 16.32 -4.75 4.99
N SER A 45 16.21 -3.80 4.04
CA SER A 45 17.37 -3.05 3.52
C SER A 45 17.87 -1.95 4.46
N PHE A 46 16.99 -1.41 5.32
CA PHE A 46 17.29 -0.33 6.26
C PHE A 46 16.79 -0.69 7.67
N PRO A 47 17.37 -1.71 8.34
CA PRO A 47 16.84 -2.24 9.59
C PRO A 47 16.90 -1.25 10.76
N TYR A 48 17.67 -0.17 10.63
CA TYR A 48 17.80 0.90 11.62
C TYR A 48 16.84 2.08 11.38
N ALA A 49 16.13 2.11 10.26
CA ALA A 49 15.25 3.21 9.89
C ALA A 49 13.78 2.86 10.15
N CYS A 50 13.01 3.84 10.61
CA CYS A 50 11.56 3.75 10.65
C CYS A 50 10.98 4.11 9.27
N ILE A 51 9.99 3.33 8.81
CA ILE A 51 9.29 3.60 7.56
C ILE A 51 8.03 4.42 7.86
N TYR A 52 7.95 5.62 7.30
CA TYR A 52 6.75 6.45 7.32
C TYR A 52 6.09 6.40 5.93
N TYR A 53 4.99 5.66 5.81
CA TYR A 53 4.26 5.55 4.56
C TYR A 53 3.46 6.83 4.30
N ALA A 54 3.75 7.50 3.18
CA ALA A 54 3.02 8.69 2.76
C ALA A 54 1.60 8.32 2.30
N MET A 55 0.59 8.67 3.10
CA MET A 55 -0.81 8.25 2.85
C MET A 55 -1.35 8.75 1.50
N LYS A 56 -0.95 9.95 1.07
CA LYS A 56 -1.28 10.54 -0.24
C LYS A 56 -0.95 9.65 -1.44
N ALA A 57 -0.01 8.70 -1.31
CA ALA A 57 0.36 7.80 -2.40
C ALA A 57 -0.78 6.80 -2.73
N ASN A 58 -1.46 6.29 -1.70
CA ASN A 58 -2.66 5.46 -1.83
C ASN A 58 -3.33 5.36 -0.43
N PRO A 59 -4.45 6.07 -0.19
CA PRO A 59 -5.17 6.07 1.09
C PRO A 59 -6.18 4.92 1.21
N GLY A 60 -6.12 3.92 0.32
CA GLY A 60 -7.04 2.78 0.34
C GLY A 60 -6.93 1.98 1.63
N GLU A 61 -8.05 1.81 2.33
CA GLU A 61 -8.12 1.14 3.63
C GLU A 61 -7.47 -0.27 3.65
N PRO A 62 -7.58 -1.13 2.61
CA PRO A 62 -6.87 -2.41 2.59
C PRO A 62 -5.34 -2.28 2.61
N VAL A 63 -4.78 -1.24 1.99
CA VAL A 63 -3.34 -0.95 2.03
C VAL A 63 -2.94 -0.48 3.42
N LEU A 64 -3.71 0.47 3.99
CA LEU A 64 -3.43 1.02 5.31
C LEU A 64 -3.48 -0.06 6.39
N LYS A 65 -4.56 -0.86 6.45
CA LYS A 65 -4.68 -1.97 7.43
C LYS A 65 -3.52 -2.95 7.35
N MET A 66 -3.15 -3.36 6.15
CA MET A 66 -2.00 -4.25 5.95
C MET A 66 -0.70 -3.61 6.46
N LEU A 67 -0.45 -2.33 6.15
CA LEU A 67 0.76 -1.64 6.62
C LEU A 67 0.76 -1.42 8.14
N ILE A 68 -0.41 -1.21 8.75
CA ILE A 68 -0.58 -1.13 10.21
C ILE A 68 -0.17 -2.46 10.85
N GLU A 69 -0.69 -3.58 10.36
CA GLU A 69 -0.36 -4.94 10.81
C GLU A 69 1.13 -5.25 10.65
N MET A 70 1.77 -4.71 9.61
CA MET A 70 3.20 -4.87 9.35
C MET A 70 4.09 -3.94 10.19
N GLY A 71 3.50 -3.06 11.00
CA GLY A 71 4.24 -2.15 11.90
C GLY A 71 4.75 -0.87 11.23
N SER A 72 4.16 -0.42 10.13
CA SER A 72 4.54 0.86 9.47
C SER A 72 4.21 2.07 10.35
N ASN A 73 5.01 3.13 10.27
CA ASN A 73 4.56 4.48 10.65
C ASN A 73 3.91 5.15 9.43
N PHE A 74 3.32 6.33 9.62
CA PHE A 74 2.58 7.03 8.57
C PHE A 74 2.98 8.50 8.50
N ASP A 75 3.20 8.97 7.27
CA ASP A 75 3.35 10.38 6.95
C ASP A 75 2.02 10.88 6.36
N ILE A 76 1.44 11.89 7.01
CA ILE A 76 0.12 12.44 6.71
C ILE A 76 0.26 13.90 6.31
N ALA A 77 -0.54 14.36 5.34
CA ALA A 77 -0.44 15.69 4.76
C ALA A 77 -1.74 16.51 4.89
N SER A 78 -2.76 15.98 5.57
CA SER A 78 -4.06 16.62 5.71
C SER A 78 -4.82 16.16 6.96
N ARG A 79 -5.77 16.99 7.41
CA ARG A 79 -6.71 16.62 8.48
C ARG A 79 -7.55 15.38 8.14
N TYR A 80 -7.89 15.20 6.87
CA TYR A 80 -8.64 14.03 6.42
C TYR A 80 -7.83 12.73 6.62
N GLU A 81 -6.54 12.73 6.26
CA GLU A 81 -5.67 11.57 6.47
C GLU A 81 -5.41 11.32 7.95
N LEU A 82 -5.29 12.38 8.77
CA LEU A 82 -5.21 12.27 10.23
C LEU A 82 -6.45 11.56 10.79
N ASP A 83 -7.65 12.03 10.44
CA ASP A 83 -8.90 11.45 10.94
C ASP A 83 -9.06 9.99 10.48
N GLN A 84 -8.67 9.68 9.24
CA GLN A 84 -8.70 8.32 8.70
C GLN A 84 -7.78 7.37 9.47
N ILE A 85 -6.52 7.74 9.68
CA ILE A 85 -5.52 6.84 10.28
C ILE A 85 -5.77 6.63 11.78
N LEU A 86 -6.23 7.68 12.48
CA LEU A 86 -6.69 7.58 13.87
C LEU A 86 -7.93 6.68 13.97
N GLY A 87 -8.88 6.79 13.02
CA GLY A 87 -10.05 5.94 12.94
C GLY A 87 -9.73 4.45 12.73
N LEU A 88 -8.56 4.14 12.15
CA LEU A 88 -8.02 2.78 12.02
C LEU A 88 -7.25 2.30 13.26
N GLY A 89 -7.21 3.11 14.34
CA GLY A 89 -6.60 2.75 15.62
C GLY A 89 -5.08 2.94 15.69
N VAL A 90 -4.49 3.69 14.75
CA VAL A 90 -3.06 4.02 14.82
C VAL A 90 -2.84 5.09 15.89
N SER A 91 -1.90 4.83 16.80
CA SER A 91 -1.54 5.78 17.85
C SER A 91 -0.78 7.00 17.28
N PRO A 92 -1.01 8.23 17.78
CA PRO A 92 -0.38 9.45 17.26
C PRO A 92 1.16 9.44 17.25
N ASP A 93 1.84 8.66 18.11
CA ASP A 93 3.31 8.54 18.13
C ASP A 93 3.88 7.86 16.88
N ARG A 94 3.04 7.19 16.08
CA ARG A 94 3.41 6.58 14.79
C ARG A 94 3.18 7.51 13.60
N LEU A 95 2.84 8.78 13.83
CA LEU A 95 2.49 9.75 12.78
C LEU A 95 3.56 10.84 12.62
N SER A 96 3.81 11.21 11.37
CA SER A 96 4.54 12.42 10.95
C SER A 96 3.55 13.31 10.20
N TYR A 97 3.48 14.61 10.53
CA TYR A 97 2.56 15.58 9.94
C TYR A 97 3.28 16.89 9.60
#